data_AF-A0A6P0IMQ6-F1
#
_entry.id   AF-A0A6P0IMQ6-F1
#
_cell.length_a   1.000
_cell.length_b   1.000
_cell.length_c   1.000
_cell.angle_alpha   90.00
_cell.angle_beta   90.00
_cell.angle_gamma   90.00
#
_symmetry.space_group_name_H-M   'P 1'
#
loop_
_entity.id
_entity.type
_entity.pdbx_description
1 polymer ?
#
loop_
_entity_poly.entity_id
_entity_poly.type
_entity_poly.pdbx_seq_one_letter_code
_entity_poly.pdbx_strand_id
1 'polypeptide(L)'
;EFNLDAGLKQVETEFYVDPVFHLPALLIEANNQPGLFYKVMYAIWQEDLLVVNANLLVWRGRTRLILYLLGPNGNLIPDYLGQKIAESIRRRLLGQVF
;
A
#
# COMPACT_ATOMS: atom_id res chain seq x y z
N GLU A 1 1.80 -22.55 -8.19
CA GLU A 1 2.73 -21.80 -7.32
C GLU A 1 2.50 -20.30 -7.45
N PHE A 2 2.74 -19.56 -6.38
CA PHE A 2 2.54 -18.12 -6.30
C PHE A 2 3.83 -17.40 -6.75
N ASN A 3 3.77 -16.62 -7.83
CA ASN A 3 4.93 -15.88 -8.35
C ASN A 3 5.01 -14.47 -7.74
N LEU A 4 6.03 -14.24 -6.92
CA LEU A 4 6.30 -12.96 -6.28
C LEU A 4 6.81 -11.88 -7.24
N ASP A 5 7.46 -12.29 -8.32
CA ASP A 5 8.09 -11.39 -9.29
C ASP A 5 7.10 -10.86 -10.34
N ALA A 6 5.94 -11.51 -10.49
CA ALA A 6 4.91 -11.04 -11.40
C ALA A 6 4.23 -9.76 -10.87
N GLY A 7 4.34 -8.65 -11.62
CA GLY A 7 3.62 -7.41 -11.32
C GLY A 7 2.09 -7.55 -11.44
N LEU A 8 1.35 -6.67 -10.78
CA LEU A 8 -0.09 -6.52 -10.94
C LEU A 8 -0.41 -5.92 -12.31
N LYS A 9 -1.50 -6.37 -12.94
CA LYS A 9 -1.96 -5.77 -14.21
C LYS A 9 -2.43 -4.32 -14.05
N GLN A 10 -3.08 -4.04 -12.93
CA GLN A 10 -3.58 -2.73 -12.56
C GLN A 10 -3.63 -2.64 -11.03
N VAL A 11 -3.25 -1.48 -10.51
CA VAL A 11 -3.37 -1.12 -9.10
C VAL A 11 -3.52 0.39 -8.98
N GLU A 12 -4.39 0.80 -8.07
CA GLU A 12 -4.61 2.19 -7.70
C GLU A 12 -4.10 2.37 -6.27
N THR A 13 -3.45 3.51 -6.02
CA THR A 13 -2.89 3.85 -4.71
C THR A 13 -3.19 5.31 -4.43
N GLU A 14 -3.62 5.61 -3.21
CA GLU A 14 -3.86 6.97 -2.77
C GLU A 14 -3.38 7.15 -1.34
N PHE A 15 -2.62 8.21 -1.12
CA PHE A 15 -2.25 8.64 0.22
C PHE A 15 -3.16 9.78 0.66
N TYR A 16 -3.64 9.70 1.89
CA TYR A 16 -4.41 10.76 2.54
C TYR A 16 -4.15 10.75 4.06
N VAL A 17 -4.51 11.83 4.74
CA VAL A 17 -4.55 11.86 6.20
C VAL A 17 -5.99 11.58 6.61
N ASP A 18 -6.21 10.52 7.37
CA ASP A 18 -7.55 10.17 7.83
C ASP A 18 -8.05 11.24 8.81
N PRO A 19 -9.22 11.87 8.56
CA PRO A 19 -9.70 12.97 9.37
C PRO A 19 -10.22 12.56 10.76
N VAL A 20 -10.47 11.27 10.99
CA VAL A 20 -10.95 10.75 12.27
C VAL A 20 -9.76 10.35 13.13
N PHE A 21 -8.86 9.54 12.59
CA PHE A 21 -7.69 9.03 13.31
C PHE A 21 -6.50 9.99 13.30
N HIS A 22 -6.50 10.99 12.41
CA HIS A 22 -5.38 11.92 12.19
C HIS A 22 -4.07 11.17 11.86
N LEU A 23 -4.19 10.02 11.22
CA LEU A 23 -3.08 9.17 10.83
C LEU A 23 -2.89 9.16 9.31
N PRO A 24 -1.63 9.13 8.83
CA PRO A 24 -1.32 8.81 7.46
C PRO A 24 -1.96 7.48 7.05
N ALA A 25 -2.71 7.50 5.95
CA ALA A 25 -3.38 6.35 5.40
C ALA A 25 -2.97 6.14 3.95
N LEU A 26 -2.79 4.88 3.58
CA LEU A 26 -2.58 4.45 2.21
C LEU A 26 -3.71 3.52 1.80
N LEU A 27 -4.50 3.97 0.84
CA LEU A 27 -5.50 3.18 0.13
C LEU A 27 -4.82 2.46 -1.03
N ILE A 28 -5.08 1.16 -1.18
CA ILE A 28 -4.63 0.35 -2.30
C ILE A 28 -5.82 -0.45 -2.83
N GLU A 29 -6.06 -0.35 -4.13
CA GLU A 29 -7.09 -1.13 -4.81
C GLU A 29 -6.52 -1.93 -5.98
N ALA A 30 -6.85 -3.22 -6.02
CA ALA A 30 -6.44 -4.11 -7.10
C ALA A 30 -7.46 -5.20 -7.34
N ASN A 31 -7.33 -5.90 -8.47
CA ASN A 31 -8.02 -7.16 -8.65
C ASN A 31 -7.51 -8.18 -7.62
N ASN A 32 -8.42 -8.92 -7.02
CA ASN A 32 -8.09 -9.94 -6.06
C ASN A 32 -7.32 -11.06 -6.77
N GLN A 33 -6.13 -11.36 -6.25
CA GLN A 33 -5.28 -12.42 -6.73
C GLN A 33 -4.50 -13.02 -5.57
N PRO A 34 -4.09 -14.30 -5.66
CA PRO A 34 -3.28 -14.93 -4.63
C PRO A 34 -2.09 -14.05 -4.24
N GLY A 35 -1.83 -13.94 -2.94
CA GLY A 35 -0.71 -13.22 -2.35
C GLY A 35 -0.60 -11.72 -2.65
N LEU A 36 -1.69 -11.07 -3.10
CA LEU A 36 -1.77 -9.61 -3.18
C LEU A 36 -1.37 -8.95 -1.85
N PHE A 37 -1.91 -9.42 -0.73
CA PHE A 37 -1.58 -8.88 0.59
C PHE A 37 -0.08 -8.97 0.90
N TYR A 38 0.55 -10.10 0.56
CA TYR A 38 2.00 -10.25 0.73
C TYR A 38 2.78 -9.25 -0.13
N LYS A 39 2.42 -9.10 -1.41
CA LYS A 39 3.07 -8.12 -2.31
C LYS A 39 2.95 -6.69 -1.77
N VAL A 40 1.79 -6.33 -1.23
CA VAL A 40 1.56 -5.04 -0.59
C VAL A 40 2.43 -4.87 0.65
N MET A 41 2.43 -5.83 1.58
CA MET A 41 3.27 -5.76 2.78
C MET A 41 4.77 -5.72 2.45
N TYR A 42 5.20 -6.45 1.42
CA TYR A 42 6.57 -6.41 0.94
C TYR A 42 6.96 -5.05 0.34
N ALA A 43 6.08 -4.44 -0.47
CA ALA A 43 6.30 -3.09 -1.00
C ALA A 43 6.35 -2.03 0.12
N ILE A 44 5.51 -2.16 1.15
CA ILE A 44 5.51 -1.30 2.33
C ILE A 44 6.82 -1.43 3.12
N TRP A 45 7.28 -2.67 3.32
CA TRP A 45 8.54 -2.94 4.00
C TRP A 45 9.74 -2.32 3.27
N GLN A 46 9.75 -2.32 1.92
CA GLN A 46 10.79 -1.68 1.12
C GLN A 46 10.81 -0.14 1.21
N GLU A 47 9.74 0.48 1.71
CA GLU A 47 9.67 1.93 1.96
C GLU A 47 9.99 2.28 3.43
N ASP A 48 10.42 1.31 4.24
CA ASP A 48 10.71 1.45 5.68
C ASP A 48 9.52 2.03 6.48
N LEU A 49 8.30 1.67 6.11
CA LEU A 49 7.08 2.15 6.75
C LEU A 49 6.57 1.18 7.81
N LEU A 50 6.05 1.72 8.91
CA LEU A 50 5.40 0.96 9.97
C LEU A 50 3.89 0.91 9.74
N VAL A 51 3.31 -0.29 9.71
CA VAL A 51 1.85 -0.47 9.63
C VAL A 51 1.27 -0.54 11.03
N VAL A 52 0.44 0.43 11.39
CA VAL A 52 -0.27 0.47 12.68
C VAL A 52 -1.56 -0.33 12.63
N ASN A 53 -2.26 -0.25 11.50
CA ASN A 53 -3.52 -0.94 11.28
C ASN A 53 -3.72 -1.23 9.79
N ALA A 54 -4.38 -2.34 9.48
CA ALA A 54 -4.73 -2.71 8.13
C ALA A 54 -6.19 -3.15 8.08
N ASN A 55 -6.97 -2.55 7.18
CA ASN A 55 -8.33 -2.97 6.88
C ASN A 55 -8.33 -3.62 5.49
N LEU A 56 -8.90 -4.82 5.41
CA LEU A 56 -9.02 -5.58 4.18
C LEU A 56 -10.51 -5.75 3.84
N LEU A 57 -10.89 -5.26 2.66
CA LEU A 57 -12.20 -5.49 2.08
C LEU A 57 -12.03 -6.25 0.76
N VAL A 58 -12.76 -7.35 0.59
CA VAL A 58 -12.83 -8.10 -0.66
C VAL A 58 -14.27 -8.12 -1.14
N TRP A 59 -14.50 -7.58 -2.34
CA TRP A 59 -15.84 -7.50 -2.93
C TRP A 59 -15.80 -7.75 -4.43
N ARG A 60 -16.58 -8.72 -4.91
CA ARG A 60 -16.73 -9.06 -6.35
C ARG A 60 -15.39 -9.17 -7.10
N GLY A 61 -14.38 -9.79 -6.49
CA GLY A 61 -13.06 -9.98 -7.11
C GLY A 61 -12.17 -8.73 -7.13
N ARG A 62 -12.58 -7.64 -6.47
CA ARG A 62 -11.71 -6.49 -6.14
C ARG A 62 -11.31 -6.58 -4.67
N THR A 63 -10.07 -6.18 -4.39
CA THR A 63 -9.54 -6.06 -3.04
C THR A 63 -9.20 -4.60 -2.79
N ARG A 64 -9.70 -4.06 -1.68
CA ARG A 64 -9.35 -2.74 -1.14
C ARG A 64 -8.61 -2.94 0.18
N LEU A 65 -7.43 -2.36 0.29
CA LEU A 65 -6.61 -2.32 1.49
C LEU A 65 -6.49 -0.87 1.95
N ILE A 66 -6.74 -0.62 3.23
CA ILE A 66 -6.48 0.68 3.87
C ILE A 66 -5.47 0.42 4.97
N LEU A 67 -4.28 1.00 4.81
CA LEU A 67 -3.17 0.85 5.75
C LEU A 67 -2.96 2.17 6.47
N TYR A 68 -2.96 2.15 7.79
CA TYR A 68 -2.55 3.28 8.60
C TYR A 68 -1.06 3.16 8.91
N LEU A 69 -0.31 4.21 8.61
CA LEU A 69 1.13 4.17 8.50
C LEU A 69 1.82 5.18 9.42
N LEU A 70 3.01 4.82 9.85
CA LEU A 70 4.00 5.72 10.42
C LEU A 70 5.32 5.57 9.65
N GLY A 71 6.17 6.59 9.73
CA GLY A 71 7.53 6.51 9.21
C GLY A 71 8.42 5.57 10.05
N PRO A 72 9.69 5.40 9.66
CA PRO A 72 10.61 4.38 10.22
C PRO A 72 10.76 4.42 11.75
N ASN A 73 10.63 5.61 12.35
CA ASN A 73 10.79 5.83 13.79
C ASN A 73 9.47 6.07 14.53
N GLY A 74 8.33 5.70 13.92
CA GLY A 74 7.00 5.96 14.50
C GLY A 74 6.52 7.41 14.33
N ASN A 75 7.22 8.23 13.54
CA ASN A 75 6.83 9.62 13.27
C ASN A 75 5.70 9.69 12.23
N LEU A 76 4.91 10.76 12.28
CA LEU A 76 3.93 11.05 11.23
C LEU A 76 4.63 11.32 9.89
N ILE A 77 4.03 10.80 8.82
CA ILE A 77 4.51 10.99 7.44
C ILE A 77 3.99 12.35 6.94
N PRO A 78 4.86 13.28 6.54
CA PRO A 78 4.44 14.54 5.94
C PRO A 78 3.69 14.34 4.61
N ASP A 79 2.68 15.17 4.35
CA ASP A 79 1.82 15.07 3.16
C ASP A 79 2.59 15.02 1.82
N TYR A 80 3.63 15.86 1.69
CA TYR A 80 4.45 15.91 0.47
C TYR A 80 5.27 14.62 0.22
N LEU A 81 5.55 13.84 1.27
CA LEU A 81 6.16 12.51 1.16
C LEU A 81 5.11 11.44 0.89
N GLY A 82 3.92 11.57 1.48
CA GLY A 82 2.83 10.61 1.34
C GLY A 82 2.46 10.31 -0.12
N GLN A 83 2.34 11.34 -0.96
CA GLN A 83 2.06 11.14 -2.39
C GLN A 83 3.19 10.42 -3.13
N LYS A 84 4.45 10.70 -2.76
CA LYS A 84 5.62 10.00 -3.34
C LYS A 84 5.65 8.53 -2.91
N ILE A 85 5.29 8.24 -1.66
CA ILE A 85 5.17 6.89 -1.13
C ILE A 85 4.08 6.10 -1.88
N ALA A 86 2.90 6.69 -2.06
CA ALA A 86 1.82 6.05 -2.80
C ALA A 86 2.26 5.67 -4.23
N GLU A 87 2.86 6.61 -4.96
CA GLU A 87 3.37 6.34 -6.31
C GLU A 87 4.52 5.32 -6.32
N SER A 88 5.43 5.37 -5.34
CA SER A 88 6.50 4.37 -5.22
C SER A 88 5.94 2.95 -5.03
N ILE A 89 4.99 2.79 -4.11
CA ILE A 89 4.30 1.51 -3.85
C ILE A 89 3.55 1.04 -5.09
N ARG A 90 2.84 1.93 -5.77
CA ARG A 90 2.16 1.62 -7.03
C ARG A 90 3.12 1.04 -8.07
N ARG A 91 4.24 1.71 -8.29
CA ARG A 91 5.27 1.28 -9.25
C ARG A 91 5.87 -0.08 -8.88
N ARG A 92 6.17 -0.31 -7.60
CA ARG A 92 6.64 -1.61 -7.10
C ARG A 92 5.62 -2.71 -7.34
N LEU A 93 4.34 -2.46 -7.03
CA LEU A 93 3.25 -3.41 -7.25
C LEU A 93 3.01 -3.72 -8.72
N LEU A 94 3.23 -2.75 -9.62
CA LEU A 94 3.21 -2.96 -11.07
C LEU A 94 4.47 -3.67 -11.61
N GLY A 95 5.50 -3.90 -10.78
CA GLY A 95 6.79 -4.46 -11.22
C GLY A 95 7.66 -3.49 -12.01
N GLN A 96 7.49 -2.17 -11.82
CA GLN A 96 8.18 -1.10 -12.55
C GLN A 96 9.36 -0.50 -11.77
N VAL A 97 10.07 -1.33 -11.02
CA VAL A 97 11.26 -0.94 -10.24
C VAL A 97 12.46 -0.88 -11.20
N PHE A 98 13.19 0.24 -11.20
CA PHE A 98 14.46 0.38 -11.92
C PHE A 98 15.60 -0.28 -11.15
#